data_AF-A0AAD8NC92-F1
#
_entry.id   AF-A0AAD8NC92-F1
#
_cell.length_a   1.000
_cell.length_b   1.000
_cell.length_c   1.000
_cell.angle_alpha   90.00
_cell.angle_beta   90.00
_cell.angle_gamma   90.00
#
_symmetry.space_group_name_H-M   'P 1'
#
loop_
_entity.id
_entity.type
_entity.pdbx_description
1 polymer ?
#
loop_
_entity_poly.entity_id
_entity_poly.type
_entity_poly.pdbx_seq_one_letter_code
_entity_poly.pdbx_strand_id
1 'polypeptide(L)'
;MDHIVSKAALSRRNIIPDVICQLCSHNEENANHILKYFNSSTSLWYAITSWCKLPSITTTNILELLDLPDSWPFQPRKRKLIRAVFLITLWSIWKARNDKSLNDNQKSVRDLWER
;
A
#
# COMPACT_ATOMS: atom_id res chain seq x y z
N MET A 1 13.84 5.96 -3.69
CA MET A 1 13.00 6.28 -4.86
C MET A 1 11.68 5.53 -4.70
N ASP A 2 10.54 6.21 -4.80
CA ASP A 2 9.22 5.55 -4.85
C ASP A 2 9.07 4.85 -6.20
N HIS A 3 9.20 3.52 -6.23
CA HIS A 3 8.94 2.71 -7.43
C HIS A 3 7.45 2.39 -7.62
N ILE A 4 6.61 2.76 -6.65
CA ILE A 4 5.16 2.58 -6.72
C ILE A 4 4.56 3.78 -7.45
N VAL A 5 3.72 3.51 -8.45
CA VAL A 5 2.96 4.55 -9.17
C VAL A 5 1.90 5.11 -8.22
N SER A 6 2.28 6.13 -7.46
CA SER A 6 1.39 6.92 -6.60
C SER A 6 1.09 8.27 -7.27
N LYS A 7 -0.01 8.93 -6.89
CA LYS A 7 -0.30 10.26 -7.44
C LYS A 7 0.82 11.28 -7.19
N ALA A 8 1.48 11.23 -6.03
CA ALA A 8 2.68 12.04 -5.76
C ALA A 8 3.80 11.79 -6.77
N ALA A 9 4.06 10.53 -7.12
CA ALA A 9 5.07 10.18 -8.13
C ALA A 9 4.71 10.67 -9.54
N LEU A 10 3.41 10.67 -9.89
CA LEU A 10 2.90 11.19 -11.16
C LEU A 10 2.93 12.72 -11.22
N SER A 11 2.61 13.40 -10.12
CA SER A 11 2.67 14.86 -10.01
C SER A 11 4.11 15.39 -10.11
N ARG A 12 5.08 14.71 -9.49
CA ARG A 12 6.52 15.00 -9.70
C ARG A 12 6.98 14.90 -11.15
N ARG A 13 6.22 14.21 -12.00
CA ARG A 13 6.47 14.08 -13.46
C ARG A 13 5.57 15.00 -14.29
N ASN A 14 4.84 15.93 -13.66
CA ASN A 14 3.87 16.83 -14.29
C ASN A 14 2.76 16.12 -15.07
N ILE A 15 2.41 14.88 -14.70
CA ILE A 15 1.35 14.11 -15.37
C ILE A 15 -0.03 14.48 -14.80
N ILE A 16 -0.12 14.70 -13.49
CA ILE A 16 -1.36 15.08 -12.80
C ILE A 16 -1.11 16.18 -11.76
N PRO A 17 -2.05 17.14 -11.60
CA PRO A 17 -1.94 18.17 -10.57
C PRO A 17 -2.44 17.70 -9.20
N ASP A 18 -3.36 16.73 -9.16
CA ASP A 18 -3.95 16.23 -7.92
C ASP A 18 -3.10 15.12 -7.30
N VAL A 19 -2.68 15.34 -6.06
CA VAL A 19 -1.89 14.38 -5.27
C VAL A 19 -2.68 13.74 -4.13
N ILE A 20 -3.96 14.08 -3.95
CA ILE A 20 -4.77 13.58 -2.83
C ILE A 20 -5.16 12.12 -3.06
N CYS A 21 -4.91 11.30 -2.04
CA CYS A 21 -5.22 9.88 -2.02
C CYS A 21 -6.74 9.66 -2.12
N GLN A 22 -7.19 8.96 -3.16
CA GLN A 22 -8.62 8.64 -3.38
C GLN A 22 -9.18 7.63 -2.36
N LEU A 23 -8.30 6.98 -1.58
CA LEU A 23 -8.72 6.05 -0.55
C LEU A 23 -9.10 6.78 0.75
N CYS A 24 -8.36 7.81 1.14
CA CYS A 24 -8.57 8.54 2.40
C CYS A 24 -9.16 9.94 2.23
N SER A 25 -9.06 10.51 1.03
CA SER A 25 -9.53 11.86 0.66
C SER A 25 -8.91 13.03 1.45
N HIS A 26 -7.87 12.79 2.26
CA HIS A 26 -7.29 13.80 3.17
C HIS A 26 -5.78 13.98 3.04
N ASN A 27 -5.03 12.93 2.68
CA ASN A 27 -3.58 12.95 2.66
C ASN A 27 -3.02 12.75 1.25
N GLU A 28 -1.79 13.20 1.04
CA GLU A 28 -1.04 12.96 -0.18
C GLU A 28 -0.84 11.46 -0.43
N GLU A 29 -1.10 11.03 -1.65
CA GLU A 29 -0.92 9.66 -2.09
C GLU A 29 0.56 9.35 -2.34
N ASN A 30 1.23 8.87 -1.30
CA ASN A 30 2.55 8.24 -1.39
C ASN A 30 2.49 6.76 -0.97
N ALA A 31 3.55 6.01 -1.28
CA ALA A 31 3.62 4.59 -1.01
C ALA A 31 3.41 4.26 0.47
N ASN A 32 4.09 4.99 1.37
CA ASN A 32 3.96 4.76 2.82
C ASN A 32 2.54 5.04 3.31
N HIS A 33 1.90 6.09 2.82
CA HIS A 33 0.52 6.42 3.16
C HIS A 33 -0.44 5.30 2.76
N ILE A 34 -0.40 4.86 1.50
CA ILE A 34 -1.29 3.79 1.00
C ILE A 34 -1.03 2.47 1.73
N LEU A 35 0.24 2.08 1.85
CA LEU A 35 0.60 0.72 2.23
C LEU A 35 0.66 0.52 3.74
N LYS A 36 0.68 1.59 4.54
CA LYS A 36 0.88 1.48 5.98
C LYS A 36 -0.03 2.35 6.82
N TYR A 37 -0.19 3.62 6.48
CA TYR A 37 -0.87 4.59 7.33
C TYR A 37 -2.35 4.80 7.00
N PHE A 38 -2.84 4.23 5.90
CA PHE A 38 -4.25 4.22 5.60
C PHE A 38 -5.00 3.33 6.59
N ASN A 39 -6.11 3.81 7.15
CA ASN A 39 -6.86 3.13 8.23
C ASN A 39 -7.14 1.64 7.93
N SER A 40 -7.54 1.31 6.69
CA SER A 40 -7.75 -0.08 6.28
C SER A 40 -6.46 -0.90 6.24
N SER A 41 -5.34 -0.29 5.84
CA SER A 41 -4.02 -0.93 5.84
C SER A 41 -3.55 -1.22 7.28
N THR A 42 -3.76 -0.29 8.21
CA THR A 42 -3.44 -0.50 9.65
C THR A 42 -4.20 -1.69 10.23
N SER A 43 -5.51 -1.78 9.98
CA SER A 43 -6.33 -2.92 10.44
C SER A 43 -5.89 -4.25 9.81
N LEU A 44 -5.52 -4.23 8.53
CA LEU A 44 -5.02 -5.41 7.84
C LEU A 44 -3.68 -5.89 8.41
N TRP A 45 -2.75 -4.96 8.67
CA TRP A 45 -1.47 -5.28 9.31
C TRP A 45 -1.67 -5.86 10.71
N TYR A 46 -2.61 -5.32 11.49
CA TYR A 46 -2.97 -5.87 12.80
C TYR A 46 -3.51 -7.30 12.69
N ALA A 47 -4.41 -7.57 11.73
CA ALA A 47 -4.93 -8.90 11.47
C ALA A 47 -3.82 -9.89 11.07
N ILE A 48 -2.88 -9.48 10.21
CA ILE A 48 -1.73 -10.29 9.80
C ILE A 48 -0.81 -10.59 10.99
N THR A 49 -0.48 -9.59 11.82
CA THR A 49 0.36 -9.82 13.01
C THR A 49 -0.30 -10.76 14.01
N SER A 50 -1.61 -10.64 14.20
CA SER A 50 -2.38 -11.55 15.06
C SER A 50 -2.39 -12.98 14.51
N TRP A 51 -2.73 -13.15 13.23
CA TRP A 51 -2.81 -14.46 12.57
C TRP A 51 -1.47 -15.20 12.56
N CYS A 52 -0.38 -14.50 12.23
CA CYS A 52 0.96 -15.08 12.16
C CYS A 52 1.66 -15.14 13.53
N LYS A 53 1.03 -14.68 14.62
CA LYS A 53 1.62 -14.56 15.97
C LYS A 53 2.95 -13.81 15.94
N LEU A 54 2.93 -12.63 15.33
CA LEU A 54 4.10 -11.77 15.15
C LEU A 54 4.14 -10.67 16.21
N PRO A 55 5.33 -10.16 16.55
CA PRO A 55 5.46 -8.91 17.28
C PRO A 55 4.78 -7.75 16.55
N SER A 56 4.46 -6.70 17.30
CA SER A 56 3.90 -5.46 16.75
C SER A 56 4.82 -4.87 15.67
N ILE A 57 4.22 -4.36 14.59
CA ILE A 57 4.96 -3.67 13.52
C ILE A 57 5.28 -2.25 13.97
N THR A 58 6.56 -1.95 14.19
CA THR A 58 7.04 -0.64 14.71
C THR A 58 7.87 0.16 13.69
N THR A 59 7.74 -0.14 12.40
CA THR A 59 8.60 0.47 11.37
C THR A 59 8.20 1.92 11.09
N THR A 60 8.94 2.64 10.25
CA THR A 60 8.59 3.98 9.74
C THR A 60 8.24 3.98 8.26
N ASN A 61 8.82 3.07 7.47
CA ASN A 61 8.58 2.98 6.03
C ASN A 61 8.42 1.51 5.56
N ILE A 62 8.11 1.32 4.27
CA ILE A 62 7.89 0.00 3.67
C ILE A 62 9.18 -0.84 3.59
N LEU A 63 10.34 -0.22 3.40
CA LEU A 63 11.61 -0.96 3.33
C LEU A 63 11.89 -1.59 4.69
N GLU A 64 11.80 -0.79 5.75
CA GLU A 64 11.90 -1.28 7.12
C GLU A 64 10.85 -2.36 7.44
N LEU A 65 9.64 -2.26 6.87
CA LEU A 65 8.61 -3.31 7.01
C LEU A 65 9.05 -4.64 6.41
N LEU A 66 9.69 -4.64 5.24
CA LEU A 66 10.17 -5.86 4.57
C LEU A 66 11.38 -6.49 5.27
N ASP A 67 12.19 -5.67 5.93
CA ASP A 67 13.37 -6.09 6.69
C ASP A 67 13.03 -6.47 8.15
N LEU A 68 11.87 -6.03 8.66
CA LEU A 68 11.40 -6.30 10.03
C LEU A 68 11.52 -7.79 10.44
N PRO A 69 11.18 -8.78 9.59
CA PRO A 69 11.29 -10.20 9.96
C PRO A 69 12.72 -10.63 10.35
N ASP A 70 13.75 -9.92 9.92
CA ASP A 70 15.14 -10.23 10.29
C ASP A 70 15.51 -9.83 11.71
N SER A 71 14.82 -8.83 12.25
CA SER A 71 15.03 -8.38 13.64
C SER A 71 14.40 -9.32 14.66
N TRP A 72 13.51 -10.23 14.24
CA TRP A 72 12.79 -11.13 15.13
C TRP A 72 13.53 -12.44 15.39
N PRO A 73 13.40 -13.04 16.59
CA PRO A 73 14.06 -14.30 16.96
C PRO A 73 13.38 -15.53 16.33
N PHE A 74 13.15 -15.51 15.02
CA PHE A 74 12.58 -16.62 14.26
C PHE A 74 13.63 -17.32 13.40
N GLN A 75 13.46 -18.63 13.20
CA GLN A 75 14.28 -19.41 12.28
C GLN A 75 14.18 -18.90 10.82
N PRO A 76 15.24 -19.05 9.99
CA PRO A 76 15.28 -18.50 8.63
C PRO A 76 14.07 -18.88 7.75
N ARG A 77 13.59 -20.13 7.87
CA ARG A 77 12.40 -20.61 7.14
C ARG A 77 11.15 -19.82 7.50
N LYS A 78 10.94 -19.50 8.78
CA LYS A 78 9.79 -18.72 9.25
C LYS A 78 9.92 -17.26 8.79
N ARG A 79 11.11 -16.66 8.84
CA ARG A 79 11.35 -15.31 8.31
C ARG A 79 11.01 -15.20 6.82
N LYS A 80 11.41 -16.19 6.02
CA LYS A 80 11.08 -16.26 4.58
C LYS A 80 9.58 -16.32 4.34
N LEU A 81 8.84 -17.12 5.12
CA LEU A 81 7.38 -17.20 5.03
C LEU A 81 6.72 -15.87 5.41
N ILE A 82 7.17 -15.22 6.48
CA ILE A 82 6.66 -13.91 6.90
C ILE A 82 6.87 -12.86 5.81
N ARG A 83 8.07 -12.81 5.20
CA ARG A 83 8.32 -11.91 4.06
C ARG A 83 7.36 -12.15 2.90
N ALA A 84 7.08 -13.41 2.58
CA ALA A 84 6.11 -13.75 1.54
C ALA A 84 4.70 -13.23 1.89
N VAL A 85 4.26 -13.41 3.14
CA VAL A 85 2.98 -12.85 3.63
C VAL A 85 2.97 -11.34 3.49
N PHE A 86 4.05 -10.65 3.91
CA PHE A 86 4.14 -9.19 3.80
C PHE A 86 4.04 -8.71 2.36
N LEU A 87 4.74 -9.37 1.43
CA LEU A 87 4.68 -9.05 0.00
C LEU A 87 3.27 -9.28 -0.58
N ILE A 88 2.61 -10.37 -0.21
CA ILE A 88 1.23 -10.65 -0.65
C ILE A 88 0.26 -9.59 -0.11
N THR A 89 0.41 -9.20 1.16
CA THR A 89 -0.40 -8.12 1.77
C THR A 89 -0.20 -6.80 1.05
N LEU A 90 1.05 -6.41 0.79
CA LEU A 90 1.38 -5.19 0.04
C LEU A 90 0.78 -5.22 -1.38
N TRP A 91 0.92 -6.34 -2.08
CA TRP A 91 0.34 -6.52 -3.41
C TRP A 91 -1.19 -6.42 -3.39
N SER A 92 -1.83 -7.00 -2.38
CA SER A 92 -3.30 -6.97 -2.24
C SER A 92 -3.80 -5.54 -1.99
N ILE A 93 -3.11 -4.77 -1.14
CA ILE A 93 -3.43 -3.35 -0.91
C ILE A 93 -3.26 -2.54 -2.21
N TRP A 94 -2.13 -2.74 -2.91
CA TRP A 94 -1.85 -2.06 -4.17
C TRP A 94 -2.91 -2.38 -5.24
N LYS A 95 -3.31 -3.65 -5.36
CA LYS A 95 -4.35 -4.09 -6.28
C LYS A 95 -5.69 -3.42 -5.96
N ALA A 96 -6.12 -3.45 -4.70
CA ALA A 96 -7.37 -2.80 -4.28
C ALA A 96 -7.37 -1.29 -4.56
N ARG A 97 -6.25 -0.61 -4.36
CA ARG A 97 -6.07 0.81 -4.75
C ARG A 97 -6.27 1.02 -6.24
N ASN A 98 -5.63 0.20 -7.07
CA ASN A 98 -5.72 0.30 -8.52
C ASN A 98 -7.14 0.06 -9.01
N ASP A 99 -7.82 -0.97 -8.49
CA ASP A 99 -9.19 -1.30 -8.86
C ASP A 99 -10.13 -0.15 -8.54
N LYS A 100 -9.96 0.52 -7.38
CA LYS A 100 -10.75 1.72 -7.04
C LYS A 100 -10.48 2.88 -7.99
N SER A 101 -9.20 3.18 -8.28
CA SER A 101 -8.83 4.28 -9.19
C SER A 101 -9.35 4.06 -10.62
N LEU A 102 -9.29 2.82 -11.11
CA LEU A 102 -9.83 2.45 -12.43
C LEU A 102 -11.36 2.51 -12.47
N ASN A 103 -12.06 2.03 -11.44
CA ASN A 103 -13.52 2.05 -11.41
C ASN A 103 -14.09 3.47 -11.24
N ASP A 104 -13.40 4.34 -10.49
CA ASP A 104 -13.79 5.75 -10.37
C ASP A 104 -13.54 6.49 -11.70
N ASN A 105 -12.45 6.17 -12.42
CA ASN A 105 -12.21 6.69 -13.77
C ASN A 105 -13.16 6.08 -14.83
N GLN A 106 -13.68 4.86 -14.66
CA GLN A 106 -14.66 4.30 -15.59
C GLN A 106 -15.98 5.06 -15.59
N LYS A 107 -16.33 5.72 -14.47
CA LYS A 107 -17.46 6.66 -14.46
C LYS A 107 -17.22 7.83 -15.40
N SER A 108 -15.98 8.31 -15.56
CA SER A 108 -15.67 9.39 -16.52
C SER A 108 -15.46 8.91 -17.96
N VAL A 109 -14.96 7.69 -18.17
CA VAL A 109 -14.75 7.16 -19.53
C VAL A 109 -16.06 6.83 -20.24
N ARG A 110 -17.11 6.40 -19.51
CA ARG A 110 -18.45 6.20 -20.09
C ARG A 110 -19.02 7.50 -20.66
N ASP A 111 -18.72 8.64 -20.04
CA ASP A 111 -19.18 9.96 -20.49
C ASP A 111 -18.38 10.52 -21.68
N LEU A 112 -17.27 9.87 -22.08
CA LEU A 112 -16.44 10.31 -23.22
C LEU A 112 -16.96 9.83 -24.58
N TRP A 113 -17.88 8.87 -24.61
CA TRP A 113 -18.45 8.32 -25.85
C TRP A 113 -19.87 8.83 -26.15
N GLU A 114 -20.42 9.71 -25.30
CA GLU A 114 -21.75 10.30 -25.47
C GLU A 114 -21.70 11.79 -25.90
N ARG A 115 -20.62 12.23 -26.56
CA ARG A 115 -20.55 13.55 -27.20
C ARG A 115 -20.34 13.45 -28.70
#